data_AF-A0A7Z9IQ05-F1
#
_entry.id   AF-A0A7Z9IQ05-F1
#
_cell.length_a   1.000
_cell.length_b   1.000
_cell.length_c   1.000
_cell.angle_alpha   90.00
_cell.angle_beta   90.00
_cell.angle_gamma   90.00
#
_symmetry.space_group_name_H-M   'P 1'
#
loop_
_entity.id
_entity.type
_entity.pdbx_description
1 polymer ?
#
loop_
_entity_poly.entity_id
_entity_poly.type
_entity_poly.pdbx_seq_one_letter_code
_entity_poly.pdbx_strand_id
1 'polypeptide(L)'
;MKNKLKHAFDIGESENYNPDEKQKIIVDKVCREVVNRHLAMPATILLETFRPLNYIGSQVMHFFQPFISAVLPGDGYTDFSQFLEQRGSVDYLCQRINEIEDEGG
;
A
#
# COMPACT_ATOMS: atom_id res chain seq x y z
N MET A 1 22.98 1.79 -22.19
CA MET A 1 22.99 0.68 -21.22
C MET A 1 22.17 0.99 -19.95
N LYS A 2 20.99 1.60 -20.06
CA LYS A 2 20.16 2.01 -18.89
C LYS A 2 18.88 1.18 -18.67
N ASN A 3 18.65 0.12 -19.45
CA ASN A 3 17.43 -0.70 -19.34
C ASN A 3 17.64 -2.13 -18.84
N LYS A 4 18.85 -2.51 -18.40
CA LYS A 4 19.11 -3.88 -17.90
C LYS A 4 18.86 -4.08 -16.40
N LEU A 5 18.72 -3.00 -15.62
CA LEU A 5 18.49 -3.09 -14.18
C LEU A 5 17.01 -3.09 -13.79
N LYS A 6 16.09 -2.77 -14.72
CA LYS A 6 14.64 -2.85 -14.47
C LYS A 6 14.07 -4.27 -14.58
N HIS A 7 14.79 -5.18 -15.24
CA HIS A 7 14.34 -6.57 -15.48
C HIS A 7 15.15 -7.63 -14.74
N ALA A 8 16.25 -7.26 -14.06
CA ALA A 8 17.06 -8.21 -13.30
C ALA A 8 16.43 -8.55 -11.92
N PHE A 9 15.49 -7.72 -11.48
CA PHE A 9 14.64 -7.93 -10.30
C PHE A 9 13.19 -8.20 -10.71
N ASP A 10 12.97 -8.87 -11.85
CA ASP A 10 11.66 -9.39 -12.22
C ASP A 10 11.32 -10.58 -11.29
N ILE A 11 11.09 -10.23 -10.02
CA ILE A 11 10.39 -11.04 -9.04
C ILE A 11 8.99 -11.11 -9.61
N GLY A 12 8.60 -12.31 -10.05
CA GLY A 12 7.59 -12.56 -11.07
C GLY A 12 6.35 -11.69 -10.98
N GLU A 13 5.81 -11.32 -12.15
CA GLU A 13 4.54 -10.63 -12.38
C GLU A 13 3.86 -10.28 -11.07
N SER A 14 3.97 -9.02 -10.61
CA SER A 14 3.27 -8.54 -9.41
C SER A 14 1.89 -9.16 -9.45
N GLU A 15 1.64 -10.14 -8.56
CA GLU A 15 0.42 -10.92 -8.62
C GLU A 15 -0.71 -9.91 -8.73
N ASN A 16 -1.57 -10.03 -9.74
CA ASN A 16 -2.70 -9.13 -9.98
C ASN A 16 -3.70 -9.29 -8.81
N TYR A 17 -3.29 -8.86 -7.62
CA TYR A 17 -4.07 -8.93 -6.42
C TYR A 17 -5.22 -7.96 -6.61
N ASN A 18 -6.41 -8.53 -6.64
CA ASN A 18 -7.65 -7.80 -6.80
C ASN A 18 -8.39 -7.91 -5.46
N PRO A 19 -8.30 -6.89 -4.60
CA PRO A 19 -8.99 -6.89 -3.31
C PRO A 19 -10.50 -6.98 -3.52
N ASP A 20 -11.23 -7.49 -2.53
CA ASP A 20 -12.69 -7.43 -2.58
C ASP A 20 -13.20 -5.99 -2.41
N GLU A 21 -14.50 -5.77 -2.65
CA GLU A 21 -15.08 -4.42 -2.58
C GLU A 21 -14.94 -3.77 -1.19
N LYS A 22 -14.98 -4.56 -0.11
CA LYS A 22 -14.79 -4.05 1.26
C LYS A 22 -13.34 -3.58 1.43
N GLN A 23 -12.38 -4.39 1.01
CA GLN A 23 -10.96 -4.08 1.06
C GLN A 23 -10.62 -2.84 0.23
N LYS A 24 -11.18 -2.73 -0.99
CA LYS A 24 -11.01 -1.55 -1.85
C LYS A 24 -11.44 -0.27 -1.15
N ILE A 25 -12.62 -0.26 -0.53
CA ILE A 25 -13.13 0.91 0.20
C ILE A 25 -12.22 1.28 1.38
N ILE A 26 -11.75 0.28 2.13
CA ILE A 26 -10.91 0.47 3.30
C ILE A 26 -9.55 1.04 2.90
N VAL A 27 -8.92 0.43 1.91
CA VAL A 27 -7.61 0.85 1.39
C VAL A 27 -7.69 2.24 0.76
N ASP A 28 -8.73 2.53 -0.03
CA ASP A 28 -8.90 3.84 -0.67
C ASP A 28 -8.94 4.97 0.37
N LYS A 29 -9.69 4.78 1.47
CA LYS A 29 -9.74 5.76 2.56
C LYS A 29 -8.37 6.01 3.19
N VAL A 30 -7.60 4.95 3.44
CA VAL A 30 -6.26 5.06 4.03
C VAL A 30 -5.30 5.75 3.07
N CYS A 31 -5.29 5.37 1.78
CA CYS A 31 -4.44 6.00 0.78
C CYS A 31 -4.76 7.48 0.60
N ARG A 32 -6.05 7.86 0.57
CA ARG A 32 -6.46 9.26 0.52
C ARG A 32 -5.95 10.05 1.72
N GLU A 33 -6.00 9.47 2.92
CA GLU A 33 -5.48 10.13 4.11
C GLU A 33 -3.96 10.34 4.06
N VAL A 34 -3.22 9.39 3.48
CA VAL A 34 -1.78 9.54 3.23
C VAL A 34 -1.51 10.69 2.25
N VAL A 35 -2.23 10.74 1.12
CA VAL A 35 -2.07 11.78 0.09
C VAL A 35 -2.48 13.15 0.63
N ASN A 36 -3.60 13.26 1.35
CA ASN A 36 -4.08 14.50 1.96
C ASN A 36 -3.05 15.10 2.94
N ARG A 37 -2.21 14.26 3.55
CA ARG A 37 -1.13 14.67 4.45
C ARG A 37 0.20 14.95 3.74
N HIS A 38 0.23 14.87 2.41
CA HIS A 38 1.42 15.04 1.57
C HIS A 38 2.51 14.00 1.89
N LEU A 39 2.08 12.77 2.19
CA LEU A 39 2.96 11.66 2.57
C LEU A 39 3.03 10.53 1.54
N ALA A 40 2.57 10.77 0.30
CA ALA A 40 2.59 9.78 -0.78
C ALA A 40 4.01 9.23 -1.04
N MET A 41 4.96 10.10 -1.36
CA MET A 41 6.36 9.70 -1.61
C MET A 41 7.01 8.95 -0.42
N PRO A 42 6.96 9.46 0.83
CA PRO A 42 7.46 8.70 1.99
C PRO A 42 6.81 7.33 2.17
N ALA A 43 5.48 7.23 1.99
CA ALA A 43 4.75 5.97 2.13
C ALA A 43 5.17 4.96 1.06
N THR A 44 5.30 5.39 -0.20
CA THR A 44 5.75 4.52 -1.30
C THR A 44 7.17 4.00 -1.06
N ILE A 45 8.13 4.85 -0.67
CA ILE A 45 9.51 4.42 -0.35
C ILE A 45 9.53 3.37 0.77
N LEU A 46 8.73 3.59 1.83
CA LEU A 46 8.60 2.66 2.93
C LEU A 46 8.05 1.31 2.45
N LEU A 47 6.95 1.33 1.70
CA LEU A 47 6.30 0.14 1.15
C LEU A 47 7.22 -0.67 0.23
N GLU A 48 8.02 -0.01 -0.62
CA GLU A 48 9.01 -0.70 -1.47
C GLU A 48 10.07 -1.46 -0.67
N THR A 49 10.39 -1.01 0.55
CA THR A 49 11.31 -1.73 1.45
C THR A 49 10.70 -3.05 1.94
N PHE A 50 9.36 -3.15 1.99
CA PHE A 50 8.64 -4.36 2.40
C PHE A 50 8.32 -5.31 1.25
N ARG A 51 8.35 -4.85 -0.01
CA ARG A 51 8.17 -5.67 -1.23
C ARG A 51 9.00 -6.98 -1.26
N PRO A 52 10.29 -7.02 -0.87
CA PRO A 52 11.07 -8.26 -0.88
C PRO A 52 10.74 -9.22 0.28
N LEU A 53 10.00 -8.77 1.29
CA LEU A 53 9.67 -9.58 2.46
C LEU A 53 8.29 -10.22 2.23
N ASN A 54 8.25 -11.55 2.09
CA ASN A 54 7.01 -12.34 2.01
C ASN A 54 6.09 -12.19 3.24
N TYR A 55 6.43 -11.33 4.20
CA TYR A 55 5.67 -11.08 5.41
C TYR A 55 5.75 -9.60 5.78
N ILE A 56 4.61 -8.92 5.67
CA ILE A 56 4.45 -7.56 6.17
C ILE A 56 4.51 -7.64 7.70
N GLY A 57 5.56 -7.07 8.29
CA GLY A 57 5.74 -7.04 9.73
C GLY A 57 4.85 -6.00 10.41
N SER A 58 4.74 -6.08 11.75
CA SER A 58 4.00 -5.13 12.58
C SER A 58 4.41 -3.66 12.37
N GLN A 59 5.62 -3.41 11.87
CA GLN A 59 6.15 -2.06 11.62
C GLN A 59 5.38 -1.29 10.55
N VAL A 60 4.85 -1.97 9.52
CA VAL A 60 3.98 -1.31 8.52
C VAL A 60 2.68 -0.89 9.18
N MET A 61 2.07 -1.77 9.98
CA MET A 61 0.85 -1.44 10.71
C MET A 61 1.04 -0.25 11.65
N HIS A 62 2.18 -0.16 12.34
CA HIS A 62 2.50 0.99 13.19
C HIS A 62 2.66 2.30 12.40
N PHE A 63 3.26 2.24 11.20
CA PHE A 63 3.33 3.40 10.32
C PHE A 63 1.93 3.85 9.87
N PHE A 64 1.06 2.89 9.51
CA PHE A 64 -0.27 3.20 8.99
C PHE A 64 -1.32 3.52 10.06
N GLN A 65 -1.05 3.18 11.32
CA GLN A 65 -1.94 3.41 12.46
C GLN A 65 -2.56 4.81 12.50
N PRO A 66 -1.82 5.93 12.41
CA PRO A 66 -2.42 7.27 12.44
C PRO A 66 -3.38 7.55 11.27
N PHE A 67 -3.19 6.91 10.12
CA PHE A 67 -4.08 7.07 8.96
C PHE A 67 -5.32 6.20 9.11
N ILE A 68 -5.13 4.93 9.49
CA ILE A 68 -6.22 3.99 9.77
C ILE A 68 -7.15 4.57 10.84
N SER A 69 -6.62 4.99 11.98
CA SER A 69 -7.42 5.55 13.08
C SER A 69 -8.10 6.88 12.74
N ALA A 70 -7.64 7.59 11.70
CA ALA A 70 -8.27 8.84 11.27
C ALA A 70 -9.51 8.60 10.40
N VAL A 71 -9.54 7.54 9.60
CA VAL A 71 -10.57 7.35 8.55
C VAL A 71 -11.40 6.08 8.68
N LEU A 72 -10.96 5.12 9.50
CA LEU A 72 -11.65 3.85 9.71
C LEU A 72 -12.15 3.74 11.16
N PRO A 73 -13.46 3.55 11.38
CA PRO A 73 -14.00 3.25 12.70
C PRO A 73 -13.86 1.75 13.04
N GLY A 74 -13.98 1.42 14.33
CA GLY A 74 -14.13 0.04 14.81
C GLY A 74 -13.00 -0.89 14.38
N ASP A 75 -13.35 -1.99 13.71
CA ASP A 75 -12.44 -3.07 13.30
C ASP A 75 -11.51 -2.72 12.12
N GLY A 76 -11.44 -1.45 11.72
CA GLY A 76 -10.65 -1.00 10.56
C GLY A 76 -9.16 -1.36 10.60
N TYR A 77 -8.57 -1.42 11.81
CA TYR A 77 -7.19 -1.89 11.98
C TYR A 77 -7.03 -3.37 11.60
N THR A 78 -7.97 -4.21 12.04
CA THR A 78 -7.98 -5.64 11.73
C THR A 78 -8.23 -5.87 10.25
N ASP A 79 -9.21 -5.17 9.66
CA ASP A 79 -9.53 -5.28 8.24
C ASP A 79 -8.34 -4.87 7.35
N PHE A 80 -7.64 -3.78 7.68
CA PHE A 80 -6.46 -3.34 6.94
C PHE A 80 -5.28 -4.30 7.12
N SER A 81 -5.10 -4.88 8.32
CA SER A 81 -4.10 -5.91 8.56
C SER A 81 -4.34 -7.15 7.69
N GLN A 82 -5.57 -7.62 7.60
CA GLN A 82 -5.94 -8.79 6.76
C GLN A 82 -5.71 -8.53 5.27
N PHE A 83 -5.95 -7.30 4.82
CA PHE A 83 -5.59 -6.87 3.47
C PHE A 83 -4.07 -6.93 3.25
N LEU A 84 -3.29 -6.39 4.18
CA LEU A 84 -1.82 -6.37 4.09
C LEU A 84 -1.20 -7.79 4.10
N GLU A 85 -1.84 -8.76 4.74
CA GLU A 85 -1.38 -10.16 4.72
C GLU A 85 -1.44 -10.81 3.33
N GLN A 86 -2.18 -10.23 2.37
CA GLN A 86 -2.27 -10.78 1.01
C GLN A 86 -1.01 -10.49 0.20
N ARG A 87 -0.58 -11.46 -0.61
CA ARG A 87 0.43 -11.23 -1.64
C ARG A 87 -0.07 -10.17 -2.62
N GLY A 88 0.79 -9.24 -3.03
CA GLY A 88 0.44 -8.14 -3.92
C GLY A 88 -0.28 -6.95 -3.25
N SER A 89 -0.61 -7.01 -1.96
CA SER A 89 -1.25 -5.89 -1.23
C SER A 89 -0.39 -4.62 -1.20
N VAL A 90 0.93 -4.77 -1.08
CA VAL A 90 1.90 -3.67 -1.12
C VAL A 90 1.90 -2.99 -2.48
N ASP A 91 1.92 -3.77 -3.56
CA ASP A 91 1.92 -3.23 -4.91
C ASP A 91 0.60 -2.52 -5.20
N TYR A 92 -0.51 -3.09 -4.75
CA TYR A 92 -1.83 -2.45 -4.81
C TYR A 92 -1.84 -1.11 -4.05
N LEU A 93 -1.26 -1.05 -2.84
CA LEU A 93 -1.16 0.20 -2.08
C LEU A 93 -0.33 1.26 -2.81
N CYS A 94 0.87 0.91 -3.27
CA CYS A 94 1.73 1.82 -4.00
C CYS A 94 1.02 2.37 -5.25
N GLN A 95 0.37 1.50 -6.02
CA GLN A 95 -0.39 1.91 -7.20
C GLN A 95 -1.52 2.87 -6.81
N ARG A 96 -2.32 2.53 -5.79
CA ARG A 96 -3.45 3.35 -5.39
C ARG A 96 -3.02 4.71 -4.82
N ILE A 97 -1.91 4.78 -4.08
CA ILE A 97 -1.33 6.04 -3.61
C ILE A 97 -0.96 6.93 -4.80
N ASN A 98 -0.25 6.38 -5.79
CA ASN A 98 0.15 7.13 -6.98
C ASN A 98 -1.06 7.60 -7.79
N GLU A 99 -2.07 6.75 -8.00
CA GLU A 99 -3.31 7.13 -8.70
C GLU A 99 -4.03 8.31 -8.02
N ILE A 100 -4.14 8.28 -6.68
CA ILE A 100 -4.79 9.36 -5.92
C ILE A 100 -3.94 10.64 -5.94
N GLU A 101 -2.62 10.53 -5.89
CA GLU A 101 -1.71 11.68 -6.00
C GLU A 101 -1.83 12.34 -7.38
N ASP A 102 -1.87 11.55 -8.46
CA ASP A 102 -2.05 12.03 -9.83
C ASP A 102 -3.46 12.60 -10.09
N GLU A 103 -4.50 12.12 -9.39
CA GLU A 103 -5.85 12.70 -9.42
C GLU A 103 -5.93 14.10 -8.77
N GLY A 104 -5.04 14.38 -7.81
CA GLY A 104 -5.09 15.57 -6.95
C GLY A 104 -4.02 16.64 -7.23
N GLY A 105 -3.08 16.39 -8.15
CA GLY A 105 -2.07 17.34 -8.65
C GLY A 105 -2.55 18.17 -9.83
#